data_AF-A0A836TAN3-F1
#
_entry.id   AF-A0A836TAN3-F1
#
_cell.length_a   1.000
_cell.length_b   1.000
_cell.length_c   1.000
_cell.angle_alpha   90.00
_cell.angle_beta   90.00
_cell.angle_gamma   90.00
#
_symmetry.space_group_name_H-M   'P 1'
#
loop_
_entity.id
_entity.type
_entity.pdbx_description
1 polymer ?
#
loop_
_entity_poly.entity_id
_entity_poly.type
_entity_poly.pdbx_seq_one_letter_code
_entity_poly.pdbx_strand_id
1 'polypeptide(L)'
;MDLYLRKKIEHTNLKPNASKEDIKKTVNEAIKYGFYGVCIPPCYVSYAKKLTKYTDIKIITVIGFPNGYNKIKTKLIEAMESYNDGADEIDIVWNISLFKSGQYEYVLEELKTLISYTQGITHKIIVETAYLTDEEKRKAIEIVIQSGAEYIKTSTGFAPSGAKLEDIKLFKELSNGKIKIKAAGGIRDFETALKFLEAGADKIGTSSGVKIIEDARK
;
A
#
# COMPACT_ATOMS: atom_id res chain seq x y z
N MET A 1 18.56 13.91 5.50
CA MET A 1 17.97 13.14 4.38
C MET A 1 17.55 11.74 4.81
N ASP A 2 18.45 10.95 5.41
CA ASP A 2 18.19 9.56 5.86
C ASP A 2 16.96 9.42 6.80
N LEU A 3 16.88 10.23 7.87
CA LEU A 3 15.75 10.22 8.81
C LEU A 3 14.39 10.47 8.12
N TYR A 4 14.35 11.37 7.14
CA TYR A 4 13.15 11.65 6.36
C TYR A 4 12.76 10.42 5.51
N LEU A 5 13.72 9.84 4.80
CA LEU A 5 13.49 8.71 3.89
C LEU A 5 12.98 7.46 4.63
N ARG A 6 13.54 7.14 5.81
CA ARG A 6 13.08 6.00 6.63
C ARG A 6 11.58 6.10 6.95
N LYS A 7 11.10 7.31 7.25
CA LYS A 7 9.67 7.58 7.55
C LYS A 7 8.78 7.60 6.31
N LYS A 8 9.36 7.43 5.11
CA LYS A 8 8.63 7.23 3.86
C LYS A 8 8.53 5.77 3.44
N ILE A 9 9.36 4.89 4.02
CA ILE A 9 9.46 3.48 3.64
C ILE A 9 8.47 2.63 4.44
N GLU A 10 7.66 1.87 3.71
CA GLU A 10 6.83 0.78 4.21
C GLU A 10 7.48 -0.55 3.78
N HIS A 11 8.21 -1.18 4.71
CA HIS A 11 9.06 -2.34 4.43
C HIS A 11 8.21 -3.59 4.24
N THR A 12 8.21 -4.13 3.04
CA THR A 12 7.19 -5.08 2.58
C THR A 12 7.76 -6.48 2.40
N ASN A 13 7.06 -7.48 2.93
CA ASN A 13 7.27 -8.89 2.59
C ASN A 13 5.92 -9.58 2.40
N LEU A 14 5.48 -9.71 1.15
CA LEU A 14 4.23 -10.36 0.75
C LEU A 14 4.48 -11.59 -0.13
N LYS A 15 5.68 -12.18 -0.06
CA LYS A 15 5.98 -13.38 -0.85
C LYS A 15 5.08 -14.52 -0.39
N PRO A 16 4.47 -15.31 -1.31
CA PRO A 16 3.61 -16.43 -0.93
C PRO A 16 4.29 -17.49 -0.05
N ASN A 17 5.61 -17.57 -0.11
CA ASN A 17 6.43 -18.50 0.67
C ASN A 17 7.12 -17.85 1.89
N ALA A 18 6.72 -16.65 2.31
CA ALA A 18 7.28 -16.01 3.50
C ALA A 18 6.89 -16.78 4.76
N SER A 19 7.88 -17.37 5.43
CA SER A 19 7.69 -18.06 6.70
C SER A 19 7.51 -17.07 7.85
N LYS A 20 7.06 -17.56 9.01
CA LYS A 20 6.98 -16.76 10.24
C LYS A 20 8.32 -16.11 10.61
N GLU A 21 9.45 -16.80 10.39
CA GLU A 21 10.79 -16.26 10.66
C GLU A 21 11.19 -15.18 9.65
N ASP A 22 10.80 -15.30 8.37
CA ASP A 22 10.99 -14.24 7.37
C ASP A 22 10.22 -12.97 7.75
N ILE A 23 9.00 -13.12 8.25
CA ILE A 23 8.20 -12.00 8.75
C ILE A 23 8.83 -11.38 9.98
N LYS A 24 9.26 -12.19 10.96
CA LYS A 24 9.98 -11.70 12.15
C LYS A 24 11.23 -10.92 11.78
N LYS A 25 12.01 -11.41 10.82
CA LYS A 25 13.17 -10.70 10.28
C LYS A 25 12.77 -9.35 9.67
N THR A 26 11.74 -9.33 8.83
CA THR A 26 11.22 -8.10 8.20
C THR A 26 10.79 -7.07 9.25
N VAL A 27 10.11 -7.50 10.31
CA VAL A 27 9.71 -6.65 11.44
C VAL A 27 10.93 -6.09 12.19
N ASN A 28 11.89 -6.95 12.52
CA ASN A 28 13.10 -6.53 13.23
C ASN A 28 13.95 -5.55 12.41
N GLU A 29 14.00 -5.71 11.08
CA GLU A 29 14.62 -4.73 10.20
C GLU A 29 13.90 -3.38 10.26
N ALA A 30 12.57 -3.37 10.20
CA ALA A 30 11.83 -2.11 10.31
C ALA A 30 12.04 -1.39 11.64
N ILE A 31 12.09 -2.13 12.75
CA ILE A 31 12.43 -1.59 14.07
C ILE A 31 13.86 -1.03 14.07
N LYS A 32 14.84 -1.84 13.64
CA LYS A 32 16.27 -1.47 13.63
C LYS A 32 16.54 -0.21 12.80
N TYR A 33 15.92 -0.10 11.63
CA TYR A 33 16.15 1.02 10.72
C TYR A 33 15.21 2.21 11.00
N GLY A 34 14.16 2.03 11.81
CA GLY A 34 13.21 3.08 12.15
C GLY A 34 12.29 3.44 11.00
N PHE A 35 11.89 2.46 10.18
CA PHE A 35 10.96 2.66 9.06
C PHE A 35 9.60 3.18 9.53
N TYR A 36 8.76 3.60 8.59
CA TYR A 36 7.39 3.99 8.91
C TYR A 36 6.57 2.80 9.42
N GLY A 37 6.65 1.68 8.70
CA GLY A 37 5.84 0.50 8.98
C GLY A 37 6.32 -0.73 8.22
N VAL A 38 5.65 -1.85 8.49
CA VAL A 38 5.84 -3.13 7.80
C VAL A 38 4.58 -3.48 7.04
N CYS A 39 4.70 -3.96 5.81
CA CYS A 39 3.58 -4.49 5.03
C CYS A 39 3.72 -6.01 4.88
N ILE A 40 2.82 -6.77 5.49
CA ILE A 40 2.91 -8.22 5.67
C ILE A 40 1.58 -8.91 5.36
N PRO A 41 1.53 -10.25 5.19
CA PRO A 41 0.29 -10.97 4.93
C PRO A 41 -0.67 -10.91 6.12
N PRO A 42 -2.01 -10.93 5.89
CA PRO A 42 -3.02 -10.86 6.96
C PRO A 42 -2.82 -11.86 8.09
N CYS A 43 -2.44 -13.09 7.78
CA CYS A 43 -2.25 -14.16 8.76
C CYS A 43 -1.14 -13.90 9.80
N TYR A 44 -0.32 -12.87 9.61
CA TYR A 44 0.75 -12.50 10.53
C TYR A 44 0.51 -11.16 11.26
N VAL A 45 -0.62 -10.50 11.07
CA VAL A 45 -0.91 -9.18 11.67
C VAL A 45 -0.83 -9.23 13.21
N SER A 46 -1.60 -10.12 13.85
CA SER A 46 -1.58 -10.26 15.31
C SER A 46 -0.21 -10.68 15.86
N TYR A 47 0.56 -11.45 15.08
CA TYR A 47 1.94 -11.80 15.43
C TYR A 47 2.87 -10.57 15.38
N ALA A 48 2.84 -9.81 14.30
CA ALA A 48 3.67 -8.62 14.13
C ALA A 48 3.28 -7.51 15.12
N LYS A 49 2.00 -7.38 15.47
CA LYS A 49 1.54 -6.43 16.50
C LYS A 49 2.16 -6.73 17.86
N LYS A 50 2.30 -8.01 18.23
CA LYS A 50 2.99 -8.42 19.46
C LYS A 50 4.47 -8.06 19.44
N LEU A 51 5.13 -8.22 18.30
CA LEU A 51 6.56 -7.87 18.13
C LEU A 51 6.82 -6.36 18.20
N THR A 52 5.83 -5.54 17.82
CA THR A 52 5.95 -4.07 17.70
C THR A 52 5.33 -3.30 18.88
N LYS A 53 4.87 -3.99 19.93
CA LYS A 53 4.11 -3.41 21.07
C LYS A 53 4.71 -2.14 21.70
N TYR A 54 6.03 -2.00 21.69
CA TYR A 54 6.75 -0.86 22.30
C TYR A 54 7.53 -0.04 21.26
N THR A 55 7.00 0.02 20.03
CA THR A 55 7.63 0.73 18.91
C THR A 55 6.58 1.53 18.15
N ASP A 56 7.02 2.54 17.41
CA ASP A 56 6.13 3.34 16.55
C ASP A 56 5.93 2.73 15.15
N ILE A 57 6.38 1.48 14.94
CA ILE A 57 6.28 0.80 13.65
C ILE A 57 4.82 0.47 13.35
N LYS A 58 4.28 1.02 12.27
CA LYS A 58 2.92 0.72 11.81
C LYS A 58 2.83 -0.68 11.22
N ILE A 59 1.80 -1.43 11.62
CA ILE A 59 1.46 -2.72 11.01
C ILE A 59 0.50 -2.48 9.86
N ILE A 60 0.95 -2.81 8.65
CA ILE A 60 0.21 -2.65 7.41
C ILE A 60 -0.05 -4.05 6.86
N THR A 61 -1.26 -4.31 6.41
CA THR A 61 -1.59 -5.54 5.69
C THR A 61 -2.34 -5.23 4.41
N VAL A 62 -2.66 -6.28 3.65
CA VAL A 62 -3.30 -6.19 2.34
C VAL A 62 -4.65 -6.88 2.33
N ILE A 63 -5.62 -6.35 1.59
CA ILE A 63 -6.99 -6.89 1.49
C ILE A 63 -7.32 -7.17 0.03
N GLY A 64 -7.92 -8.33 -0.25
CA GLY A 64 -8.26 -8.79 -1.60
C GLY A 64 -7.02 -8.98 -2.49
N PHE A 65 -5.85 -9.21 -1.91
CA PHE A 65 -4.58 -9.11 -2.60
C PHE A 65 -4.12 -10.45 -3.22
N PRO A 66 -3.43 -10.45 -4.38
CA PRO A 66 -3.11 -9.28 -5.22
C PRO A 66 -4.16 -8.97 -6.29
N ASN A 67 -5.14 -9.85 -6.53
CA ASN A 67 -5.96 -9.76 -7.74
C ASN A 67 -7.21 -8.87 -7.61
N GLY A 68 -7.68 -8.61 -6.40
CA GLY A 68 -8.79 -7.69 -6.13
C GLY A 68 -10.18 -8.16 -6.57
N TYR A 69 -10.32 -9.32 -7.22
CA TYR A 69 -11.59 -9.77 -7.80
C TYR A 69 -12.56 -10.45 -6.82
N ASN A 70 -12.23 -10.47 -5.52
CA ASN A 70 -13.08 -11.07 -4.50
C ASN A 70 -14.40 -10.28 -4.36
N LYS A 71 -15.46 -10.94 -3.91
CA LYS A 71 -16.73 -10.28 -3.58
C LYS A 71 -16.54 -9.35 -2.38
N ILE A 72 -17.33 -8.27 -2.30
CA ILE A 72 -17.35 -7.32 -1.17
C ILE A 72 -17.39 -8.04 0.19
N LYS A 73 -18.30 -9.02 0.37
CA LYS A 73 -18.42 -9.76 1.64
C LYS A 73 -17.14 -10.47 2.06
N THR A 74 -16.40 -11.05 1.11
CA THR A 74 -15.13 -11.73 1.41
C THR A 74 -14.07 -10.74 1.83
N LYS A 75 -13.91 -9.63 1.10
CA LYS A 75 -12.94 -8.60 1.47
C LYS A 75 -13.30 -7.90 2.79
N LEU A 76 -14.59 -7.73 3.07
CA LEU A 76 -15.08 -7.13 4.32
C LEU A 76 -14.68 -7.97 5.54
N ILE A 77 -14.86 -9.29 5.46
CA ILE A 77 -14.44 -10.21 6.54
C ILE A 77 -12.92 -10.12 6.74
N GLU A 78 -12.14 -10.22 5.66
CA GLU A 78 -10.68 -10.10 5.73
C GLU A 78 -10.21 -8.76 6.31
N ALA A 79 -10.87 -7.65 5.93
CA ALA A 79 -10.58 -6.32 6.44
C ALA A 79 -10.89 -6.20 7.94
N MET A 80 -12.05 -6.68 8.36
CA MET A 80 -12.46 -6.66 9.77
C MET A 80 -11.56 -7.56 10.64
N GLU A 81 -11.20 -8.75 10.18
CA GLU A 81 -10.27 -9.62 10.89
C GLU A 81 -8.90 -8.96 11.04
N SER A 82 -8.37 -8.39 9.95
CA SER A 82 -7.10 -7.66 9.96
C SER A 82 -7.13 -6.45 10.92
N TYR A 83 -8.23 -5.70 10.93
CA TYR A 83 -8.45 -4.58 11.84
C TYR A 83 -8.45 -5.04 13.30
N ASN A 84 -9.22 -6.09 13.62
CA ASN A 84 -9.31 -6.65 14.97
C ASN A 84 -7.99 -7.27 15.45
N ASP A 85 -7.19 -7.82 14.53
CA ASP A 85 -5.85 -8.33 14.79
C ASP A 85 -4.82 -7.22 15.10
N GLY A 86 -5.19 -5.94 14.90
CA GLY A 86 -4.41 -4.78 15.27
C GLY A 86 -3.60 -4.16 14.13
N ALA A 87 -4.02 -4.35 12.87
CA ALA A 87 -3.50 -3.58 11.75
C ALA A 87 -3.72 -2.08 12.01
N ASP A 88 -2.68 -1.27 11.78
CA ASP A 88 -2.77 0.19 11.86
C ASP A 88 -3.19 0.81 10.51
N GLU A 89 -2.97 0.09 9.41
CA GLU A 89 -3.35 0.50 8.05
C GLU A 89 -3.66 -0.73 7.18
N ILE A 90 -4.56 -0.56 6.21
CA ILE A 90 -4.88 -1.60 5.22
C ILE A 90 -4.72 -1.11 3.78
N ASP A 91 -4.05 -1.91 2.96
CA ASP A 91 -3.85 -1.71 1.53
C ASP A 91 -4.83 -2.60 0.75
N ILE A 92 -5.92 -2.02 0.26
CA ILE A 92 -7.01 -2.74 -0.41
C ILE A 92 -6.76 -2.76 -1.91
N VAL A 93 -6.73 -3.95 -2.53
CA VAL A 93 -6.83 -4.04 -3.99
C VAL A 93 -8.30 -3.90 -4.37
N TRP A 94 -8.63 -2.85 -5.12
CA TRP A 94 -9.99 -2.65 -5.64
C TRP A 94 -10.37 -3.75 -6.64
N ASN A 95 -11.64 -3.88 -6.98
CA ASN A 95 -12.05 -4.82 -8.01
C ASN A 95 -11.67 -4.35 -9.43
N ILE A 96 -10.44 -4.68 -9.84
CA ILE A 96 -9.87 -4.33 -11.16
C ILE A 96 -10.78 -4.83 -12.30
N SER A 97 -11.28 -6.08 -12.19
CA SER A 97 -12.11 -6.69 -13.23
C SER A 97 -13.42 -5.93 -13.45
N LEU A 98 -14.09 -5.53 -12.37
CA LEU A 98 -15.34 -4.78 -12.45
C LEU A 98 -15.11 -3.33 -12.86
N PHE A 99 -14.01 -2.71 -12.40
CA PHE A 99 -13.59 -1.39 -12.89
C PHE A 99 -13.40 -1.38 -14.41
N LYS A 100 -12.65 -2.35 -14.95
CA LYS A 100 -12.42 -2.51 -16.41
C LYS A 100 -13.70 -2.80 -17.19
N SER A 101 -14.73 -3.30 -16.51
CA SER A 101 -16.05 -3.57 -17.08
C SER A 101 -17.02 -2.39 -16.92
N GLY A 102 -16.54 -1.21 -16.50
CA GLY A 102 -17.34 0.00 -16.33
C GLY A 102 -18.28 -0.03 -15.12
N GLN A 103 -18.13 -0.99 -14.21
CA GLN A 103 -18.97 -1.14 -13.01
C GLN A 103 -18.46 -0.24 -11.88
N TYR A 104 -18.37 1.07 -12.13
CA TYR A 104 -17.72 2.03 -11.23
C TYR A 104 -18.47 2.20 -9.91
N GLU A 105 -19.80 2.16 -9.93
CA GLU A 105 -20.65 2.27 -8.75
C GLU A 105 -20.39 1.10 -7.78
N TYR A 106 -20.22 -0.11 -8.33
CA TYR A 106 -19.87 -1.29 -7.52
C TYR A 106 -18.51 -1.12 -6.86
N VAL A 107 -17.51 -0.64 -7.61
CA VAL A 107 -16.16 -0.43 -7.07
C VAL A 107 -16.19 0.64 -5.98
N LEU A 108 -16.94 1.72 -6.17
CA LEU A 108 -17.11 2.75 -5.15
C LEU A 108 -17.82 2.21 -3.90
N GLU A 109 -18.89 1.42 -4.07
CA GLU A 109 -19.62 0.77 -2.98
C GLU A 109 -18.73 -0.21 -2.20
N GLU A 110 -17.92 -1.01 -2.89
CA GLU A 110 -16.92 -1.89 -2.28
C GLU A 110 -16.02 -1.09 -1.35
N LEU A 111 -15.35 -0.05 -1.88
CA LEU A 111 -14.40 0.73 -1.11
C LEU A 111 -15.08 1.42 0.09
N LYS A 112 -16.23 2.06 -0.11
CA LYS A 112 -17.00 2.70 0.98
C LYS A 112 -17.40 1.71 2.07
N THR A 113 -17.81 0.50 1.68
CA THR A 113 -18.20 -0.56 2.62
C THR A 113 -17.00 -1.02 3.45
N LEU A 114 -15.85 -1.29 2.82
CA LEU A 114 -14.68 -1.72 3.57
C LEU A 114 -14.19 -0.63 4.55
N ILE A 115 -14.17 0.63 4.09
CA ILE A 115 -13.72 1.78 4.88
C ILE A 115 -14.66 2.02 6.08
N SER A 116 -15.98 1.97 5.90
CA SER A 116 -16.94 2.24 6.97
C SER A 116 -16.90 1.24 8.12
N TYR A 117 -16.49 -0.01 7.86
CA TYR A 117 -16.35 -1.06 8.88
C TYR A 117 -14.95 -1.15 9.50
N THR A 118 -13.99 -0.36 9.01
CA THR A 118 -12.61 -0.33 9.51
C THR A 118 -12.16 1.11 9.78
N GLN A 119 -13.06 1.93 10.30
CA GLN A 119 -12.78 3.33 10.65
C GLN A 119 -11.71 3.42 11.76
N GLY A 120 -10.93 4.49 11.75
CA GLY A 120 -9.89 4.76 12.74
C GLY A 120 -8.49 4.25 12.36
N ILE A 121 -8.37 3.52 11.24
CA ILE A 121 -7.10 3.17 10.60
C ILE A 121 -6.98 3.82 9.22
N THR A 122 -5.78 3.82 8.64
CA THR A 122 -5.55 4.38 7.30
C THR A 122 -5.86 3.37 6.19
N HIS A 123 -6.56 3.81 5.15
CA HIS A 123 -6.90 3.01 3.97
C HIS A 123 -6.11 3.45 2.75
N LYS A 124 -5.52 2.49 2.05
CA LYS A 124 -4.81 2.73 0.79
C LYS A 124 -5.39 1.88 -0.31
N ILE A 125 -5.78 2.48 -1.43
CA ILE A 125 -6.40 1.75 -2.53
C ILE A 125 -5.37 1.45 -3.61
N ILE A 126 -5.05 0.17 -3.80
CA ILE A 126 -4.20 -0.31 -4.88
C ILE A 126 -5.03 -0.38 -6.15
N VAL A 127 -4.75 0.51 -7.10
CA VAL A 127 -5.49 0.58 -8.37
C VAL A 127 -4.86 -0.27 -9.48
N GLU A 128 -3.64 -0.74 -9.26
CA GLU A 128 -2.86 -1.55 -10.21
C GLU A 128 -2.70 -0.89 -11.59
N THR A 129 -2.00 0.25 -11.58
CA THR A 129 -1.67 1.11 -12.74
C THR A 129 -1.20 0.36 -13.99
N ALA A 130 -0.56 -0.79 -13.84
CA ALA A 130 -0.11 -1.63 -14.96
C ALA A 130 -1.25 -2.11 -15.89
N TYR A 131 -2.49 -2.13 -15.41
CA TYR A 131 -3.66 -2.56 -16.18
C TYR A 131 -4.58 -1.40 -16.62
N LEU A 132 -4.21 -0.15 -16.28
CA LEU A 132 -5.03 1.02 -16.52
C LEU A 132 -4.45 1.90 -17.64
N THR A 133 -5.34 2.38 -18.51
CA THR A 133 -5.03 3.51 -19.41
C THR A 133 -4.97 4.82 -18.63
N ASP A 134 -4.51 5.90 -19.25
CA ASP A 134 -4.45 7.20 -18.57
C ASP A 134 -5.85 7.77 -18.26
N GLU A 135 -6.85 7.52 -19.11
CA GLU A 135 -8.24 7.86 -18.82
C GLU A 135 -8.81 7.05 -17.65
N GLU A 136 -8.46 5.76 -17.59
CA GLU A 136 -8.83 4.91 -16.47
C GLU A 136 -8.15 5.34 -15.16
N LYS A 137 -6.90 5.81 -15.21
CA LYS A 137 -6.21 6.39 -14.05
C LYS A 137 -6.89 7.68 -13.56
N ARG A 138 -7.39 8.52 -14.47
CA ARG A 138 -8.20 9.71 -14.12
C ARG A 138 -9.46 9.30 -13.37
N LYS A 139 -10.19 8.31 -13.90
CA LYS A 139 -11.40 7.78 -13.23
C LYS A 139 -11.09 7.10 -11.91
N ALA A 140 -9.95 6.39 -11.81
CA ALA A 140 -9.50 5.74 -10.59
C ALA A 140 -9.33 6.75 -9.45
N ILE A 141 -8.64 7.87 -9.70
CA ILE A 141 -8.48 8.92 -8.68
C ILE A 141 -9.81 9.48 -8.20
N GLU A 142 -10.74 9.72 -9.12
CA GLU A 142 -12.07 10.23 -8.76
C GLU A 142 -12.78 9.27 -7.79
N ILE A 143 -12.80 7.98 -8.11
CA ILE A 143 -13.43 6.94 -7.29
C ILE A 143 -12.73 6.82 -5.92
N VAL A 144 -11.40 6.84 -5.87
CA VAL A 144 -10.66 6.72 -4.61
C VAL A 144 -10.87 7.95 -3.72
N ILE A 145 -10.94 9.17 -4.29
CA ILE A 145 -11.29 10.36 -3.51
C ILE A 145 -12.73 10.25 -2.98
N GLN A 146 -13.67 9.80 -3.82
CA GLN A 146 -15.08 9.65 -3.41
C GLN A 146 -15.31 8.53 -2.38
N SER A 147 -14.42 7.53 -2.31
CA SER A 147 -14.54 6.45 -1.33
C SER A 147 -14.16 6.89 0.08
N GLY A 148 -13.40 7.98 0.21
CA GLY A 148 -12.89 8.50 1.48
C GLY A 148 -11.56 7.89 1.93
N ALA A 149 -10.87 7.15 1.07
CA ALA A 149 -9.55 6.60 1.41
C ALA A 149 -8.46 7.69 1.47
N GLU A 150 -7.48 7.53 2.36
CA GLU A 150 -6.41 8.51 2.52
C GLU A 150 -5.32 8.40 1.45
N TYR A 151 -5.14 7.21 0.85
CA TYR A 151 -4.13 6.99 -0.17
C TYR A 151 -4.66 6.30 -1.42
N ILE A 152 -4.13 6.73 -2.57
CA ILE A 152 -4.06 5.90 -3.78
C ILE A 152 -2.66 5.25 -3.85
N LYS A 153 -2.61 3.96 -4.18
CA LYS A 153 -1.39 3.18 -4.34
C LYS A 153 -1.28 2.65 -5.77
N THR A 154 -0.08 2.76 -6.34
CA THR A 154 0.15 2.43 -7.76
C THR A 154 -0.03 0.94 -8.07
N SER A 155 0.65 0.06 -7.33
CA SER A 155 0.84 -1.33 -7.77
C SER A 155 0.92 -2.34 -6.64
N THR A 156 0.57 -3.59 -6.92
CA THR A 156 0.76 -4.72 -5.98
C THR A 156 2.19 -5.23 -5.96
N GLY A 157 2.91 -5.10 -7.09
CA GLY A 157 4.19 -5.75 -7.33
C GLY A 157 4.09 -7.17 -7.92
N PHE A 158 2.88 -7.66 -8.20
CA PHE A 158 2.61 -8.96 -8.83
C PHE A 158 2.13 -8.83 -10.29
N ALA A 159 1.83 -7.61 -10.75
CA ALA A 159 1.52 -7.31 -12.15
C ALA A 159 2.80 -7.23 -13.03
N PRO A 160 2.68 -7.18 -14.37
CA PRO A 160 3.82 -7.13 -15.29
C PRO A 160 4.75 -5.92 -15.11
N SER A 161 4.26 -4.83 -14.53
CA SER A 161 5.08 -3.65 -14.22
C SER A 161 4.65 -3.01 -12.89
N GLY A 162 5.56 -2.25 -12.28
CA GLY A 162 5.35 -1.54 -11.01
C GLY A 162 5.04 -0.06 -11.22
N ALA A 163 5.35 0.76 -10.22
CA ALA A 163 5.18 2.21 -10.29
C ALA A 163 6.01 2.82 -11.44
N LYS A 164 5.43 3.83 -12.10
CA LYS A 164 6.11 4.68 -13.08
C LYS A 164 6.06 6.14 -12.63
N LEU A 165 7.08 6.93 -12.98
CA LEU A 165 7.15 8.33 -12.55
C LEU A 165 6.01 9.16 -13.16
N GLU A 166 5.59 8.81 -14.37
CA GLU A 166 4.49 9.44 -15.10
C GLU A 166 3.17 9.24 -14.35
N ASP A 167 2.92 8.03 -13.82
CA ASP A 167 1.72 7.74 -13.04
C ASP A 167 1.66 8.58 -11.76
N ILE A 168 2.81 8.80 -11.12
CA ILE A 168 2.89 9.58 -9.88
C ILE A 168 2.68 11.07 -10.15
N LYS A 169 3.24 11.60 -11.23
CA LYS A 169 3.00 12.99 -11.65
C LYS A 169 1.53 13.21 -12.01
N LEU A 170 0.95 12.29 -12.79
CA LEU A 170 -0.48 12.31 -13.14
C LEU A 170 -1.34 12.27 -11.87
N PHE A 171 -1.04 11.36 -10.95
CA PHE A 171 -1.77 11.29 -9.69
C PHE A 171 -1.61 12.55 -8.84
N LYS A 172 -0.41 13.14 -8.82
CA LYS A 172 -0.15 14.36 -8.05
C LYS A 172 -0.98 15.53 -8.58
N GLU A 173 -1.00 15.71 -9.89
CA GLU A 173 -1.81 16.72 -10.57
C GLU A 173 -3.30 16.54 -10.24
N LEU A 174 -3.83 15.34 -10.45
CA LEU A 174 -5.26 15.05 -10.30
C LEU A 174 -5.73 15.00 -8.83
N SER A 175 -4.83 14.65 -7.90
CA SER A 175 -5.18 14.58 -6.48
C SER A 175 -5.65 15.93 -5.94
N ASN A 176 -5.11 17.03 -6.49
CA ASN A 176 -5.28 18.40 -5.99
C ASN A 176 -5.18 18.50 -4.46
N GLY A 177 -4.26 17.73 -3.86
CA GLY A 177 -4.04 17.69 -2.42
C GLY A 177 -5.11 16.96 -1.60
N LYS A 178 -6.14 16.37 -2.23
CA LYS A 178 -7.24 15.67 -1.55
C LYS A 178 -6.89 14.25 -1.11
N ILE A 179 -5.86 13.65 -1.72
CA ILE A 179 -5.44 12.28 -1.44
C ILE A 179 -3.92 12.15 -1.50
N LYS A 180 -3.35 11.28 -0.66
CA LYS A 180 -1.91 10.98 -0.65
C LYS A 180 -1.57 9.86 -1.63
N ILE A 181 -0.31 9.78 -2.04
CA ILE A 181 0.14 8.83 -3.07
C ILE A 181 1.18 7.88 -2.49
N LYS A 182 0.95 6.57 -2.63
CA LYS A 182 1.94 5.53 -2.32
C LYS A 182 2.48 4.91 -3.61
N ALA A 183 3.76 5.14 -3.89
CA ALA A 183 4.45 4.46 -4.98
C ALA A 183 4.91 3.06 -4.52
N ALA A 184 4.59 2.01 -5.28
CA ALA A 184 4.99 0.65 -4.96
C ALA A 184 5.24 -0.17 -6.23
N GLY A 185 6.15 -1.15 -6.12
CA GLY A 185 6.55 -2.04 -7.22
C GLY A 185 7.77 -1.52 -7.99
N GLY A 186 8.86 -2.29 -7.99
CA GLY A 186 10.07 -1.98 -8.77
C GLY A 186 11.08 -1.02 -8.11
N ILE A 187 10.80 -0.48 -6.93
CA ILE A 187 11.66 0.53 -6.26
C ILE A 187 12.73 -0.19 -5.42
N ARG A 188 13.98 -0.24 -5.91
CA ARG A 188 15.05 -1.12 -5.37
C ARG A 188 16.33 -0.41 -4.91
N ASP A 189 16.42 0.90 -5.09
CA ASP A 189 17.60 1.71 -4.78
C ASP A 189 17.21 3.13 -4.36
N PHE A 190 18.17 3.83 -3.75
CA PHE A 190 17.99 5.16 -3.19
C PHE A 190 17.57 6.19 -4.24
N GLU A 191 18.25 6.23 -5.38
CA GLU A 191 17.96 7.22 -6.44
C GLU A 191 16.54 7.07 -6.98
N THR A 192 16.09 5.84 -7.21
CA THR A 192 14.74 5.55 -7.68
C THR A 192 13.71 5.96 -6.62
N ALA A 193 13.95 5.64 -5.34
CA ALA A 193 13.07 6.05 -4.26
C ALA A 193 12.95 7.58 -4.15
N LEU A 194 14.07 8.30 -4.28
CA LEU A 194 14.10 9.76 -4.24
C LEU A 194 13.30 10.38 -5.41
N LYS A 195 13.50 9.90 -6.64
CA LYS A 195 12.75 10.36 -7.82
C LYS A 195 11.24 10.22 -7.64
N PHE A 196 10.79 9.13 -7.01
CA PHE A 196 9.37 8.93 -6.71
C PHE A 196 8.82 9.92 -5.68
N LEU A 197 9.58 10.20 -4.63
CA LEU A 197 9.20 11.19 -3.62
C LEU A 197 9.16 12.61 -4.22
N GLU A 198 10.15 12.97 -5.03
CA GLU A 198 10.22 14.26 -5.74
C GLU A 198 9.08 14.42 -6.75
N ALA A 199 8.66 13.33 -7.41
CA ALA A 199 7.52 13.32 -8.31
C ALA A 199 6.16 13.50 -7.58
N GLY A 200 6.14 13.41 -6.24
CA GLY A 200 4.96 13.67 -5.43
C GLY A 200 4.42 12.46 -4.66
N ALA A 201 5.14 11.34 -4.60
CA ALA A 201 4.78 10.24 -3.72
C ALA A 201 4.96 10.62 -2.25
N ASP A 202 3.96 10.31 -1.42
CA ASP A 202 3.99 10.48 0.02
C ASP A 202 4.63 9.30 0.75
N LYS A 203 4.58 8.11 0.16
CA LYS A 203 5.09 6.84 0.70
C LYS A 203 5.66 5.93 -0.37
N ILE A 204 6.60 5.08 0.03
CA ILE A 204 7.28 4.08 -0.79
C ILE A 204 7.02 2.69 -0.20
N GLY A 205 6.36 1.82 -0.97
CA GLY A 205 6.26 0.39 -0.65
C GLY A 205 7.38 -0.40 -1.33
N THR A 206 8.25 -1.04 -0.53
CA THR A 206 9.40 -1.78 -1.06
C THR A 206 9.86 -2.88 -0.12
N SER A 207 10.40 -3.97 -0.69
CA SER A 207 11.13 -5.02 0.04
C SER A 207 12.63 -4.72 0.15
N SER A 208 13.11 -3.66 -0.50
CA SER A 208 14.52 -3.25 -0.54
C SER A 208 14.83 -2.12 0.44
N GLY A 209 13.99 -1.89 1.45
CA GLY A 209 14.11 -0.75 2.37
C GLY A 209 15.48 -0.63 3.04
N VAL A 210 16.02 -1.77 3.51
CA VAL A 210 17.37 -1.83 4.11
C VAL A 210 18.43 -1.34 3.13
N LYS A 211 18.44 -1.89 1.91
CA LYS A 211 19.40 -1.51 0.86
C LYS A 211 19.28 -0.02 0.52
N ILE A 212 18.06 0.49 0.35
CA ILE A 212 17.79 1.90 0.04
C ILE A 212 18.40 2.83 1.09
N ILE A 213 18.28 2.49 2.39
CA ILE A 213 18.88 3.31 3.45
C ILE A 213 20.38 3.17 3.52
N GLU A 214 20.92 1.96 3.36
CA GLU A 214 22.37 1.77 3.33
C GLU A 214 23.02 2.48 2.14
N ASP A 215 22.36 2.53 0.98
CA ASP A 215 22.81 3.31 -0.17
C ASP A 215 22.76 4.82 0.09
N ALA A 216 21.76 5.30 0.85
CA ALA A 216 21.63 6.72 1.21
C ALA A 216 22.66 7.24 2.24
N ARG A 217 23.38 6.32 2.91
CA ARG A 217 24.42 6.65 3.90
C ARG A 217 25.83 6.68 3.32
N LYS A 218 25.99 6.19 2.09
CA LYS A 218 27.24 6.28 1.34
C LYS A 218 27.39 7.70 0.78
#